data_AF-A0A3Q1FUK4-F1
#
_entry.id   AF-A0A3Q1FUK4-F1
#
_cell.length_a   1.000
_cell.length_b   1.000
_cell.length_c   1.000
_cell.angle_alpha   90.00
_cell.angle_beta   90.00
_cell.angle_gamma   90.00
#
_symmetry.space_group_name_H-M   'P 1'
#
loop_
_entity.id
_entity.type
_entity.pdbx_description
1 polymer ?
#
loop_
_entity_poly.entity_id
_entity_poly.type
_entity_poly.pdbx_seq_one_letter_code
_entity_poly.pdbx_strand_id
1 'polypeptide(L)'
;MQLSHSHLLVFITYSMYCLFPQANVEHLTEKMKTSIQRGLVLRNENCNDNYTTDFIYQLYSEEGRGVFDSRKNVLGHMQQGGAPSPFDRNFGTKISAKAMQWITKKLTETFRQGRVFANTEDSCCLLGMRRRALVFQPVVQLKGETDFVYVSHLNVLQHKG
;
A
#
# COMPACT_ATOMS: atom_id res chain seq x y z
N MET A 1 2.83 -4.42 43.38
CA MET A 1 3.29 -3.58 42.25
C MET A 1 2.48 -4.01 41.02
N GLN A 2 1.35 -3.35 40.77
CA GLN A 2 0.38 -3.75 39.74
C GLN A 2 0.93 -3.44 38.34
N LEU A 3 1.02 -4.47 37.50
CA LEU A 3 1.23 -4.37 36.07
C LEU A 3 -0.01 -3.74 35.42
N SER A 4 0.05 -2.44 35.16
CA SER A 4 -0.95 -1.69 34.39
C SER A 4 -1.05 -2.29 32.98
N HIS A 5 -2.28 -2.60 32.59
CA HIS A 5 -2.63 -3.29 31.36
C HIS A 5 -2.27 -2.47 30.12
N SER A 6 -1.19 -2.88 29.46
CA SER A 6 -0.87 -2.48 28.09
C SER A 6 -1.91 -3.04 27.11
N HIS A 7 -2.73 -2.15 26.55
CA HIS A 7 -3.72 -2.48 25.53
C HIS A 7 -3.31 -1.84 24.19
N LEU A 8 -2.91 -2.69 23.25
CA LEU A 8 -2.52 -2.40 21.87
C LEU A 8 -3.77 -2.20 20.99
N LEU A 9 -3.73 -1.30 20.01
CA LEU A 9 -4.91 -0.67 19.40
C LEU A 9 -4.90 -0.80 17.84
N VAL A 10 -6.00 -1.22 17.17
CA VAL A 10 -6.18 -1.39 15.68
C VAL A 10 -7.58 -0.91 15.17
N PHE A 11 -7.62 -0.08 14.12
CA PHE A 11 -8.73 0.48 13.32
C PHE A 11 -8.17 1.24 12.08
N ILE A 12 -8.91 1.18 10.97
CA ILE A 12 -8.53 1.70 9.64
C ILE A 12 -9.49 2.85 9.30
N THR A 13 -9.01 4.08 9.19
CA THR A 13 -9.76 5.16 8.55
C THR A 13 -9.21 5.40 7.15
N TYR A 14 -10.00 5.03 6.14
CA TYR A 14 -9.87 5.57 4.80
C TYR A 14 -10.43 6.99 4.83
N SER A 15 -9.62 8.00 5.17
CA SER A 15 -9.95 9.37 4.83
C SER A 15 -8.69 10.06 4.32
N MET A 16 -8.76 10.37 3.03
CA MET A 16 -7.68 10.69 2.11
C MET A 16 -7.06 12.07 2.30
N TYR A 17 -7.39 12.77 3.38
CA TYR A 17 -6.73 14.00 3.72
C TYR A 17 -6.60 14.07 5.24
N CYS A 18 -5.38 14.27 5.73
CA CYS A 18 -5.12 14.71 7.11
C CYS A 18 -5.67 16.13 7.36
N LEU A 19 -6.74 16.57 6.67
CA LEU A 19 -7.22 17.95 6.65
C LEU A 19 -8.02 18.32 7.91
N PHE A 20 -8.53 17.35 8.67
CA PHE A 20 -9.32 17.62 9.88
C PHE A 20 -9.03 16.62 11.00
N PRO A 21 -7.82 16.64 11.59
CA PRO A 21 -7.50 15.73 12.67
C PRO A 21 -8.35 16.00 13.92
N GLN A 22 -8.83 17.22 14.14
CA GLN A 22 -9.73 17.57 15.25
C GLN A 22 -11.02 16.73 15.25
N ALA A 23 -11.73 16.69 14.11
CA ALA A 23 -12.97 15.92 13.97
C ALA A 23 -12.73 14.40 14.15
N ASN A 24 -11.57 13.90 13.72
CA ASN A 24 -11.19 12.51 13.93
C ASN A 24 -10.91 12.19 15.41
N VAL A 25 -10.33 13.14 16.16
CA VAL A 25 -10.16 13.01 17.61
C VAL A 25 -11.52 13.00 18.29
N GLU A 26 -12.39 13.96 18.00
CA GLU A 26 -13.74 14.03 18.58
C GLU A 26 -14.52 12.74 18.34
N HIS A 27 -14.50 12.21 17.11
CA HIS A 27 -15.16 10.96 16.78
C HIS A 27 -14.58 9.76 17.54
N LEU A 28 -13.26 9.71 17.72
CA LEU A 28 -12.62 8.66 18.50
C LEU A 28 -13.00 8.78 19.98
N THR A 29 -12.98 9.99 20.53
CA THR A 29 -13.37 10.30 21.91
C THR A 29 -14.79 9.84 22.20
N GLU A 30 -15.75 10.20 21.35
CA GLU A 30 -17.15 9.79 21.52
C GLU A 30 -17.33 8.27 21.43
N LYS A 31 -16.61 7.60 20.53
CA LYS A 31 -16.62 6.13 20.46
C LYS A 31 -16.04 5.49 21.71
N MET A 32 -14.97 6.04 22.27
CA MET A 32 -14.30 5.48 23.45
C MET A 32 -15.13 5.63 24.74
N LYS A 33 -16.11 6.55 24.77
CA LYS A 33 -17.10 6.67 25.86
C LYS A 33 -18.16 5.56 25.83
N THR A 34 -18.23 4.76 24.77
CA THR A 34 -19.21 3.67 24.61
C THR A 34 -18.60 2.30 24.99
N SER A 35 -18.84 1.25 24.19
CA SER A 35 -18.26 -0.09 24.40
C SER A 35 -16.91 -0.29 23.72
N ILE A 36 -16.49 0.64 22.86
CA ILE A 36 -15.21 0.57 22.15
C ILE A 36 -14.11 0.98 23.11
N GLN A 37 -13.14 0.09 23.33
CA GLN A 37 -12.01 0.33 24.22
C GLN A 37 -10.71 0.59 23.46
N ARG A 38 -10.74 0.51 22.12
CA ARG A 38 -9.54 0.51 21.25
C ARG A 38 -9.82 1.11 19.86
N GLY A 39 -8.98 2.05 19.42
CA GLY A 39 -8.88 2.56 18.03
C GLY A 39 -7.51 2.30 17.38
N LEU A 40 -7.20 2.84 16.21
CA LEU A 40 -5.84 3.00 15.67
C LEU A 40 -5.94 4.04 14.59
N VAL A 41 -4.85 4.75 14.44
CA VAL A 41 -4.68 5.69 13.37
C VAL A 41 -3.55 5.15 12.51
N LEU A 42 -3.89 4.75 11.28
CA LEU A 42 -2.92 4.41 10.27
C LEU A 42 -2.58 5.66 9.46
N ARG A 43 -1.30 6.02 9.44
CA ARG A 43 -0.79 7.16 8.69
C ARG A 43 0.26 6.68 7.71
N ASN A 44 0.06 6.99 6.43
CA ASN A 44 1.08 6.77 5.40
C ASN A 44 2.25 7.75 5.60
N GLU A 45 3.49 7.28 5.37
CA GLU A 45 4.72 8.05 5.60
C GLU A 45 4.77 9.36 4.82
N ASN A 46 4.16 9.40 3.63
CA ASN A 46 4.11 10.52 2.70
C ASN A 46 2.71 11.16 2.60
N CYS A 47 1.87 11.00 3.64
CA CYS A 47 0.51 11.55 3.62
C CYS A 47 0.50 13.10 3.61
N ASN A 48 1.35 13.72 4.43
CA ASN A 48 1.53 15.16 4.51
C ASN A 48 2.83 15.48 5.27
N ASP A 49 3.56 16.51 4.84
CA ASP A 49 4.85 16.92 5.40
C ASP A 49 4.71 17.58 6.79
N ASN A 50 3.62 18.31 7.02
CA ASN A 50 3.38 19.04 8.27
C ASN A 50 2.69 18.16 9.32
N TYR A 51 1.83 17.22 8.90
CA TYR A 51 1.10 16.31 9.78
C TYR A 51 1.94 15.04 9.99
N THR A 52 3.06 15.23 10.70
CA THR A 52 4.00 14.16 11.04
C THR A 52 3.38 13.19 12.05
N THR A 53 3.94 11.99 12.16
CA THR A 53 3.53 11.02 13.19
C THR A 53 3.62 11.61 14.60
N ASP A 54 4.65 12.44 14.85
CA ASP A 54 4.84 13.09 16.14
C ASP A 54 3.79 14.17 16.42
N PHE A 55 3.47 14.99 15.40
CA PHE A 55 2.42 15.99 15.51
C PHE A 55 1.06 15.33 15.79
N ILE A 56 0.69 14.30 15.01
CA ILE A 56 -0.58 13.59 15.20
C ILE A 56 -0.62 12.93 16.58
N TYR A 57 0.48 12.33 17.03
CA TYR A 57 0.58 11.76 18.37
C TYR A 57 0.32 12.81 19.46
N GLN A 58 1.02 13.95 19.40
CA GLN A 58 0.85 15.04 20.36
C GLN A 58 -0.59 15.57 20.37
N LEU A 59 -1.17 15.77 19.20
CA LEU A 59 -2.54 16.25 19.05
C LEU A 59 -3.56 15.29 19.69
N TYR A 60 -3.46 13.98 19.40
CA TYR A 60 -4.36 12.98 19.97
C TYR A 60 -4.15 12.79 21.48
N SER A 61 -2.91 12.92 21.97
CA SER A 61 -2.61 12.90 23.40
C SER A 61 -3.23 14.09 24.14
N GLU A 62 -3.15 15.29 23.58
CA GLU A 62 -3.66 16.51 24.21
C GLU A 62 -5.19 16.58 24.14
N GLU A 63 -5.76 16.42 22.95
CA GLU A 63 -7.21 16.53 22.74
C GLU A 63 -7.99 15.30 23.26
N GLY A 64 -7.30 14.19 23.53
CA GLY A 64 -7.88 13.03 24.21
C GLY A 64 -8.31 13.31 25.64
N ARG A 65 -7.79 14.38 26.30
CA ARG A 65 -8.21 14.91 27.60
C ARG A 65 -8.52 13.85 28.68
N GLY A 66 -7.72 12.79 28.73
CA GLY A 66 -7.86 11.69 29.72
C GLY A 66 -8.94 10.66 29.41
N VAL A 67 -9.63 10.75 28.26
CA VAL A 67 -10.57 9.72 27.79
C VAL A 67 -9.83 8.49 27.25
N PHE A 68 -8.66 8.70 26.64
CA PHE A 68 -7.77 7.63 26.19
C PHE A 68 -6.30 8.07 26.21
N ASP A 69 -5.41 7.09 26.33
CA ASP A 69 -3.97 7.28 26.14
C ASP A 69 -3.58 6.95 24.70
N SER A 70 -2.74 7.80 24.11
CA SER A 70 -2.18 7.58 22.78
C SER A 70 -0.79 6.94 22.85
N ARG A 71 -0.46 6.10 21.87
CA ARG A 71 0.89 5.55 21.66
C ARG A 71 1.23 5.61 20.17
N LYS A 72 2.45 6.04 19.85
CA LYS A 72 2.97 6.02 18.48
C LYS A 72 3.84 4.78 18.25
N ASN A 73 3.77 4.22 17.05
CA ASN A 73 4.66 3.16 16.60
C ASN A 73 5.01 3.40 15.13
N VAL A 74 6.30 3.47 14.83
CA VAL A 74 6.83 3.56 13.46
C VAL A 74 7.56 2.25 13.20
N LEU A 75 6.94 1.38 12.39
CA LEU A 75 7.45 0.03 12.13
C LEU A 75 8.77 0.04 11.34
N GLY A 76 8.97 1.04 10.47
CA GLY A 76 10.15 1.15 9.63
C GLY A 76 10.36 -0.10 8.77
N HIS A 77 11.60 -0.61 8.72
CA HIS A 77 12.01 -1.75 7.89
C HIS A 77 11.30 -3.06 8.23
N MET A 78 10.70 -3.20 9.42
CA MET A 78 9.91 -4.39 9.74
C MET A 78 8.69 -4.57 8.81
N GLN A 79 8.23 -3.49 8.15
CA GLN A 79 7.16 -3.55 7.14
C GLN A 79 7.54 -4.37 5.90
N GLN A 80 8.84 -4.56 5.64
CA GLN A 80 9.31 -5.44 4.56
C GLN A 80 9.02 -6.92 4.86
N GLY A 81 8.72 -7.24 6.12
CA GLY A 81 8.51 -8.60 6.61
C GLY A 81 9.83 -9.33 6.87
N GLY A 82 9.71 -10.61 7.22
CA GLY A 82 10.84 -11.53 7.36
C GLY A 82 10.84 -12.53 6.22
N ALA A 83 10.53 -13.79 6.53
CA ALA A 83 10.35 -14.80 5.50
C ALA A 83 9.06 -14.52 4.69
N PRO A 84 9.08 -14.66 3.36
CA PRO A 84 7.90 -14.44 2.52
C PRO A 84 6.78 -15.43 2.88
N SER A 85 5.54 -14.95 2.82
CA SER A 85 4.39 -15.77 3.18
C SER A 85 4.25 -16.96 2.23
N PRO A 86 3.55 -18.05 2.62
CA PRO A 86 3.22 -19.14 1.69
C PRO A 86 2.47 -18.65 0.44
N PHE A 87 1.67 -17.58 0.57
CA PHE A 87 1.00 -16.95 -0.57
C PHE A 87 2.03 -16.33 -1.52
N ASP A 88 2.96 -15.50 -1.03
CA ASP A 88 3.99 -14.86 -1.85
C ASP A 88 4.86 -15.89 -2.56
N ARG A 89 5.21 -16.98 -1.88
CA ARG A 89 5.97 -18.10 -2.46
C ARG A 89 5.22 -18.78 -3.60
N ASN A 90 3.98 -19.19 -3.36
CA ASN A 90 3.15 -19.84 -4.38
C ASN A 90 2.80 -18.90 -5.54
N PHE A 91 2.62 -17.61 -5.24
CA PHE A 91 2.30 -16.62 -6.24
C PHE A 91 3.51 -16.28 -7.10
N GLY A 92 4.70 -16.15 -6.49
CA GLY A 92 5.96 -15.96 -7.20
C GLY A 92 6.27 -17.08 -8.19
N THR A 93 6.05 -18.35 -7.80
CA THR A 93 6.23 -19.49 -8.73
C THR A 93 5.21 -19.47 -9.87
N LYS A 94 3.94 -19.12 -9.59
CA LYS A 94 2.89 -18.96 -10.62
C LYS A 94 3.22 -17.86 -11.64
N ILE A 95 3.64 -16.68 -11.16
CA ILE A 95 4.08 -15.57 -12.02
C ILE A 95 5.27 -16.01 -12.86
N SER A 96 6.27 -16.65 -12.24
CA SER A 96 7.50 -17.08 -12.92
C SER A 96 7.21 -18.09 -14.04
N ALA A 97 6.37 -19.09 -13.77
CA ALA A 97 5.96 -20.07 -14.77
C ALA A 97 5.24 -19.40 -15.95
N LYS A 98 4.33 -18.46 -15.68
CA LYS A 98 3.62 -17.72 -16.72
C LYS A 98 4.54 -16.82 -17.54
N ALA A 99 5.48 -16.14 -16.89
CA ALA A 99 6.50 -15.33 -17.55
C ALA A 99 7.36 -16.19 -18.49
N MET A 100 7.81 -17.36 -18.01
CA MET A 100 8.60 -18.28 -18.84
C MET A 100 7.83 -18.78 -20.05
N GLN A 101 6.56 -19.16 -19.88
CA GLN A 101 5.69 -19.56 -21.00
C GLN A 101 5.57 -18.45 -22.05
N TRP A 102 5.43 -17.20 -21.61
CA TRP A 102 5.37 -16.05 -22.50
C TRP A 102 6.69 -15.78 -23.22
N ILE A 103 7.83 -15.87 -22.53
CA ILE A 103 9.16 -15.71 -23.14
C ILE A 103 9.38 -16.76 -24.23
N THR A 104 9.13 -18.05 -23.93
CA THR A 104 9.30 -19.15 -24.90
C THR A 104 8.43 -18.95 -26.14
N LYS A 105 7.19 -18.53 -25.95
CA LYS A 105 6.28 -18.19 -27.05
C LYS A 105 6.84 -17.04 -27.89
N LYS A 106 7.29 -15.95 -27.24
CA LYS A 106 7.84 -14.78 -27.92
C LYS A 106 9.12 -15.07 -28.69
N LEU A 107 10.01 -15.89 -28.15
CA LEU A 107 11.24 -16.31 -28.85
C LEU A 107 10.90 -17.02 -30.17
N THR A 108 9.93 -17.93 -30.15
CA THR A 108 9.49 -18.64 -31.35
C THR A 108 8.82 -17.69 -32.36
N GLU A 109 8.01 -16.75 -31.90
CA GLU A 109 7.29 -15.80 -32.77
C GLU A 109 8.21 -14.79 -33.46
N THR A 110 9.26 -14.36 -32.74
CA THR A 110 10.18 -13.28 -33.14
C THR A 110 11.39 -13.79 -33.91
N PHE A 111 11.76 -15.07 -33.79
CA PHE A 111 12.87 -15.64 -34.53
C PHE A 111 12.43 -16.13 -35.92
N ARG A 112 12.93 -15.50 -36.98
CA ARG A 112 12.62 -15.86 -38.38
C ARG A 112 13.86 -15.74 -39.25
N GLN A 113 14.07 -16.70 -40.15
CA GLN A 113 15.17 -16.65 -41.14
C GLN A 113 16.56 -16.37 -40.53
N GLY A 114 16.85 -16.92 -39.35
CA GLY A 114 18.13 -16.72 -38.65
C GLY A 114 18.31 -15.34 -37.99
N ARG A 115 17.26 -14.53 -37.89
CA ARG A 115 17.28 -13.20 -37.28
C ARG A 115 16.14 -13.03 -36.27
N VAL A 116 16.34 -12.16 -35.29
CA VAL A 116 15.33 -11.80 -34.27
C VAL A 116 14.62 -10.52 -34.68
N PHE A 117 13.28 -10.55 -34.68
CA PHE A 117 12.40 -9.43 -34.97
C PHE A 117 11.50 -9.16 -33.75
N ALA A 118 11.97 -8.34 -32.82
CA ALA A 118 11.27 -7.96 -31.59
C ALA A 118 10.97 -6.45 -31.58
N ASN A 119 10.29 -5.98 -32.62
CA ASN A 119 9.99 -4.56 -32.86
C ASN A 119 8.54 -4.16 -32.55
N THR A 120 7.70 -5.11 -32.14
CA THR A 120 6.32 -4.86 -31.72
C THR A 120 6.28 -4.36 -30.28
N GLU A 121 5.27 -3.55 -29.93
CA GLU A 121 5.13 -3.05 -28.55
C GLU A 121 4.98 -4.17 -27.52
N ASP A 122 4.38 -5.30 -27.92
CA ASP A 122 4.18 -6.48 -27.08
C ASP A 122 5.44 -7.36 -26.94
N SER A 123 6.60 -6.91 -27.45
CA SER A 123 7.90 -7.53 -27.17
C SER A 123 8.44 -7.17 -25.79
N CYS A 124 7.97 -6.07 -25.19
CA CYS A 124 8.34 -5.61 -23.85
C CYS A 124 7.08 -5.33 -23.03
N CYS A 125 6.77 -6.23 -22.09
CA CYS A 125 5.55 -6.19 -21.30
C CYS A 125 5.83 -6.32 -19.81
N LEU A 126 4.96 -5.71 -18.99
CA LEU A 126 4.85 -6.00 -17.57
C LEU A 126 3.83 -7.12 -17.36
N LEU A 127 4.21 -8.16 -16.61
CA LEU A 127 3.27 -9.16 -16.12
C LEU A 127 2.64 -8.67 -14.81
N GLY A 128 1.39 -8.25 -14.89
CA GLY A 128 0.62 -7.76 -13.74
C GLY A 128 -0.59 -8.63 -13.44
N MET A 129 -1.22 -8.40 -12.29
CA MET A 129 -2.55 -8.93 -11.98
C MET A 129 -3.60 -7.85 -12.16
N ARG A 130 -4.60 -8.11 -13.00
CA ARG A 130 -5.78 -7.24 -13.16
C ARG A 130 -7.01 -8.02 -12.71
N ARG A 131 -7.65 -7.56 -11.64
CA ARG A 131 -8.75 -8.27 -10.95
C ARG A 131 -8.31 -9.68 -10.51
N ARG A 132 -8.72 -10.72 -11.23
CA ARG A 132 -8.39 -12.13 -10.94
C ARG A 132 -7.54 -12.80 -12.03
N ALA A 133 -7.06 -12.03 -13.01
CA ALA A 133 -6.31 -12.54 -14.14
C ALA A 133 -4.88 -11.98 -14.16
N LEU A 134 -3.91 -12.83 -14.50
CA LEU A 134 -2.56 -12.39 -14.83
C LEU A 134 -2.51 -11.93 -16.29
N VAL A 135 -2.04 -10.73 -16.56
CA VAL A 135 -2.06 -10.10 -17.88
C VAL A 135 -0.68 -9.54 -18.21
N PHE A 136 -0.25 -9.70 -19.46
CA PHE A 136 0.93 -9.02 -20.01
C PHE A 136 0.47 -7.73 -20.66
N GLN A 137 0.97 -6.59 -20.18
CA GLN A 137 0.65 -5.28 -20.72
C GLN A 137 1.91 -4.61 -21.26
N PRO A 138 1.92 -4.12 -22.51
CA PRO A 138 3.06 -3.39 -23.06
C PRO A 138 3.47 -2.20 -22.19
N VAL A 139 4.78 -2.04 -21.97
CA VAL A 139 5.30 -0.96 -21.10
C VAL A 139 4.99 0.43 -21.67
N VAL A 140 4.90 0.55 -23.00
CA VAL A 140 4.54 1.81 -23.69
C VAL A 140 3.13 2.28 -23.27
N GLN A 141 2.19 1.34 -23.10
CA GLN A 141 0.82 1.66 -22.67
C GLN A 141 0.79 2.08 -21.19
N LEU A 142 1.61 1.44 -20.35
CA LEU A 142 1.71 1.76 -18.92
C LEU A 142 2.25 3.16 -18.65
N LYS A 143 3.05 3.73 -19.56
CA LYS A 143 3.59 5.09 -19.43
C LYS A 143 2.49 6.13 -19.25
N GLY A 144 1.37 6.01 -19.97
CA GLY A 144 0.23 6.92 -19.86
C GLY A 144 -0.59 6.75 -18.59
N GLU A 145 -0.39 5.63 -17.88
CA GLU A 145 -1.11 5.27 -16.66
C GLU A 145 -0.24 5.44 -15.39
N THR A 146 1.03 5.84 -15.55
CA THR A 146 2.02 5.91 -14.47
C THR A 146 2.36 7.36 -14.12
N ASP A 147 2.31 7.66 -12.83
CA ASP A 147 2.89 8.85 -12.24
C ASP A 147 4.36 8.57 -11.90
N PHE A 148 5.27 9.19 -12.65
CA PHE A 148 6.71 9.02 -12.44
C PHE A 148 7.26 9.87 -11.29
N VAL A 149 6.54 10.91 -10.85
CA VAL A 149 6.95 11.76 -9.73
C VAL A 149 6.70 11.02 -8.42
N TYR A 150 5.52 10.43 -8.29
CA TYR A 150 5.11 9.68 -7.08
C TYR A 150 5.30 8.16 -7.21
N VAL A 151 5.92 7.70 -8.31
CA VAL A 151 6.24 6.28 -8.59
C VAL A 151 5.03 5.37 -8.34
N SER A 152 3.87 5.75 -8.88
CA SER A 152 2.60 5.07 -8.63
C SER A 152 1.72 5.08 -9.87
N HIS A 153 0.66 4.26 -9.89
CA HIS A 153 -0.31 4.27 -10.98
C HIS A 153 -1.28 5.46 -10.77
N LEU A 154 -1.57 6.22 -11.83
CA LEU A 154 -2.48 7.37 -11.79
C LEU A 154 -3.85 7.07 -11.16
N ASN A 155 -4.39 5.86 -11.34
CA ASN A 155 -5.67 5.44 -10.77
C ASN A 155 -5.64 5.28 -9.23
N VAL A 156 -4.47 5.20 -8.61
CA VAL A 156 -4.31 5.22 -7.15
C VAL A 156 -4.54 6.63 -6.60
N LEU A 157 -4.34 7.66 -7.44
CA LEU A 157 -4.46 9.07 -7.08
C LEU A 157 -5.79 9.70 -7.53
N GLN A 158 -6.64 9.01 -8.28
CA GLN A 158 -7.87 9.59 -8.85
C GLN A 158 -9.01 9.85 -7.86
N HIS A 159 -8.80 9.61 -6.58
CA HIS A 159 -9.65 10.17 -5.54
C HIS A 159 -9.12 11.54 -5.01
N LYS A 160 -8.00 12.07 -5.51
CA LYS A 160 -7.46 13.40 -5.15
C LYS A 160 -8.19 14.60 -5.80
N GLY A 161 -9.51 14.54 -5.94
CA GLY A 161 -10.36 15.61 -6.46
C GLY A 161 -11.42 16.03 -5.45
#